data_AF-A0A538P0H9-F1
#
_entry.id   AF-A0A538P0H9-F1
#
_cell.length_a   1.000
_cell.length_b   1.000
_cell.length_c   1.000
_cell.angle_alpha   90.00
_cell.angle_beta   90.00
_cell.angle_gamma   90.00
#
_symmetry.space_group_name_H-M   'P 1'
#
loop_
_entity.id
_entity.type
_entity.pdbx_description
1 polymer ?
#
loop_
_entity_poly.entity_id
_entity_poly.type
_entity_poly.pdbx_seq_one_letter_code
_entity_poly.pdbx_strand_id
1 'polypeptide(L)'
;MKRLLLICSLSVLALGSEAASLPSGEWVIVVGGPSLYQWEHYKAYPHDHWWANFVRAARIRAEQLRTQLGPDAKITWLVYKQGYLDRAPQEHQDLIGLINSVRDKFNLNLVYFHAGSEVINYLNSGQPRDQTKIAGFEYFGHSNRACFMFDYSSNIDSACKSWLHESELTKIDRRDFARGAYVKSWGCHTGESMSKKWYRATGTHMIGAIGKTQFMMEELPILISEGGKWVN
;
A
#
# COMPACT_ATOMS: atom_id res chain seq x y z
N MET A 1 21.88 63.75 28.36
CA MET A 1 21.79 62.35 28.84
C MET A 1 20.40 61.81 28.55
N LYS A 2 20.34 60.73 27.75
CA LYS A 2 19.34 59.64 27.75
C LYS A 2 17.85 59.99 27.82
N ARG A 3 17.15 59.80 26.70
CA ARG A 3 16.10 58.77 26.50
C ARG A 3 15.45 58.97 25.13
N LEU A 4 16.11 58.44 24.12
CA LEU A 4 15.59 58.32 22.76
C LEU A 4 15.39 56.82 22.50
N LEU A 5 14.21 56.48 21.97
CA LEU A 5 13.92 55.30 21.14
C LEU A 5 14.24 53.92 21.73
N LEU A 6 13.18 53.19 22.13
CA LEU A 6 13.13 51.73 21.91
C LEU A 6 11.67 51.26 21.88
N ILE A 7 11.01 51.43 20.73
CA ILE A 7 9.83 50.62 20.36
C ILE A 7 10.27 49.85 19.12
N CYS A 8 10.94 48.71 19.35
CA CYS A 8 11.16 47.71 18.31
C CYS A 8 9.99 46.74 18.37
N SER A 9 9.07 46.91 17.42
CA SER A 9 8.01 45.99 17.08
C SER A 9 8.63 44.64 16.68
N LEU A 10 8.60 43.64 17.57
CA LEU A 10 8.84 42.25 17.19
C LEU A 10 7.58 41.71 16.50
N SER A 11 7.46 41.98 15.20
CA SER A 11 6.56 41.25 14.32
C SER A 11 7.26 39.96 13.90
N VAL A 12 7.24 38.95 14.77
CA VAL A 12 7.63 37.58 14.38
C VAL A 12 6.50 37.06 13.49
N LEU A 13 6.67 37.20 12.18
CA LEU A 13 5.95 36.41 11.18
C LEU A 13 6.33 34.95 11.42
N ALA A 14 5.55 34.26 12.25
CA ALA A 14 5.53 32.81 12.28
C ALA A 14 4.94 32.34 10.95
N LEU A 15 5.79 32.22 9.93
CA LEU A 15 5.55 31.33 8.80
C LEU A 15 5.57 29.91 9.37
N GLY A 16 4.46 29.51 9.99
CA GLY A 16 4.18 28.11 10.20
C GLY A 16 4.19 27.47 8.82
N SER A 17 5.16 26.60 8.56
CA SER A 17 5.03 25.61 7.51
C SER A 17 3.78 24.81 7.86
N GLU A 18 2.62 25.17 7.30
CA GLU A 18 1.48 24.27 7.29
C GLU A 18 1.99 22.99 6.60
N ALA A 19 2.29 21.98 7.40
CA ALA A 19 2.47 20.64 6.88
C ALA A 19 1.22 20.38 6.04
N ALA A 20 1.39 20.21 4.73
CA ALA A 20 0.27 20.06 3.82
C ALA A 20 -0.65 18.97 4.38
N SER A 21 -1.87 19.35 4.77
CA SER A 21 -2.82 18.43 5.36
C SER A 21 -3.06 17.30 4.36
N LEU A 22 -2.94 16.04 4.82
CA LEU A 22 -3.29 14.90 3.98
C LEU A 22 -4.72 15.10 3.45
N PRO A 23 -4.96 14.79 2.16
CA PRO A 23 -6.29 14.99 1.58
C PRO A 23 -7.33 14.15 2.32
N SER A 24 -8.54 14.69 2.45
CA SER A 24 -9.68 13.94 2.98
C SER A 24 -10.17 12.90 1.96
N GLY A 25 -10.57 11.72 2.43
CA GLY A 25 -11.08 10.66 1.58
C GLY A 25 -10.89 9.27 2.18
N GLU A 26 -10.98 8.27 1.32
CA GLU A 26 -10.69 6.88 1.64
C GLU A 26 -9.20 6.58 1.47
N TRP A 27 -8.63 5.83 2.41
CA TRP A 27 -7.33 5.19 2.28
C TRP A 27 -7.49 3.72 1.89
N VAL A 28 -7.01 3.34 0.71
CA VAL A 28 -7.09 1.98 0.19
C VAL A 28 -5.74 1.28 0.37
N ILE A 29 -5.74 0.15 1.05
CA ILE A 29 -4.57 -0.74 1.19
C ILE A 29 -4.87 -2.01 0.42
N VAL A 30 -4.03 -2.35 -0.56
CA VAL A 30 -4.12 -3.57 -1.35
C VAL A 30 -3.06 -4.54 -0.87
N VAL A 31 -3.47 -5.77 -0.56
CA VAL A 31 -2.63 -6.82 0.01
C VAL A 31 -2.67 -8.05 -0.90
N GLY A 32 -1.50 -8.45 -1.40
CA GLY A 32 -1.32 -9.70 -2.15
C GLY A 32 -1.35 -10.93 -1.24
N GLY A 33 -1.45 -12.11 -1.85
CA GLY A 33 -1.36 -13.39 -1.16
C GLY A 33 0.08 -13.85 -0.98
N PRO A 34 0.37 -14.64 0.07
CA PRO A 34 1.69 -15.20 0.30
C PRO A 34 1.98 -16.34 -0.68
N SER A 35 3.26 -16.57 -0.95
CA SER A 35 3.77 -17.78 -1.59
C SER A 35 3.49 -19.01 -0.72
N LEU A 36 3.36 -20.20 -1.32
CA LEU A 36 3.14 -21.44 -0.58
C LEU A 36 4.42 -21.98 0.05
N TYR A 37 4.30 -22.59 1.23
CA TYR A 37 5.44 -23.12 1.98
C TYR A 37 6.16 -24.20 1.15
N GLN A 38 5.38 -25.03 0.44
CA GLN A 38 5.88 -26.09 -0.42
C GLN A 38 6.86 -25.63 -1.52
N TRP A 39 6.83 -24.35 -1.91
CA TRP A 39 7.81 -23.79 -2.85
C TRP A 39 8.97 -23.11 -2.15
N GLU A 40 8.67 -22.40 -1.06
CA GLU A 40 9.63 -21.53 -0.39
C GLU A 40 10.68 -22.30 0.43
N HIS A 41 10.33 -23.45 1.02
CA HIS A 41 11.24 -24.20 1.90
C HIS A 41 12.46 -24.82 1.19
N TYR A 42 12.46 -24.89 -0.15
CA TYR A 42 13.61 -25.34 -0.93
C TYR A 42 14.53 -24.21 -1.40
N LYS A 43 14.15 -22.94 -1.19
CA LYS A 43 14.89 -21.79 -1.70
C LYS A 43 15.95 -21.36 -0.70
N ALA A 44 17.16 -21.09 -1.20
CA ALA A 44 18.22 -20.46 -0.40
C ALA A 44 17.81 -19.08 0.15
N TYR A 45 16.98 -18.37 -0.62
CA TYR A 45 16.38 -17.09 -0.27
C TYR A 45 14.88 -17.15 -0.53
N PRO A 46 14.06 -17.51 0.46
CA PRO A 46 12.61 -17.50 0.29
C PRO A 46 12.11 -16.06 0.10
N HIS A 47 11.12 -15.90 -0.76
CA HIS A 47 10.37 -14.66 -0.98
C HIS A 47 9.50 -14.34 0.25
N ASP A 48 8.86 -15.36 0.82
CA ASP A 48 8.01 -15.23 2.00
C ASP A 48 8.50 -16.11 3.14
N HIS A 49 8.95 -15.47 4.21
CA HIS A 49 9.41 -16.16 5.42
C HIS A 49 8.26 -16.79 6.23
N TRP A 50 7.04 -16.28 6.05
CA TRP A 50 5.84 -16.67 6.80
C TRP A 50 4.57 -16.17 6.10
N TRP A 51 3.42 -16.76 6.41
CA TRP A 51 2.14 -16.45 5.76
C TRP A 51 1.72 -14.97 5.90
N ALA A 52 2.09 -14.32 7.01
CA ALA A 52 1.60 -12.98 7.36
C ALA A 52 2.44 -11.85 6.77
N ASN A 53 3.44 -12.14 5.92
CA ASN A 53 4.43 -11.16 5.44
C ASN A 53 3.78 -9.82 5.02
N PHE A 54 2.76 -9.88 4.16
CA PHE A 54 2.06 -8.69 3.67
C PHE A 54 0.99 -8.16 4.62
N VAL A 55 0.20 -9.04 5.24
CA VAL A 55 -0.85 -8.65 6.21
C VAL A 55 -0.25 -7.97 7.44
N ARG A 56 0.94 -8.38 7.88
CA ARG A 56 1.65 -7.76 9.01
C ARG A 56 2.05 -6.33 8.68
N ALA A 57 2.66 -6.09 7.52
CA ALA A 57 3.02 -4.75 7.08
C ALA A 57 1.77 -3.86 6.89
N ALA A 58 0.72 -4.40 6.27
CA ALA A 58 -0.56 -3.71 6.13
C ALA A 58 -1.18 -3.37 7.49
N ARG A 59 -1.11 -4.26 8.48
CA ARG A 59 -1.56 -4.02 9.86
C ARG A 59 -0.80 -2.87 10.51
N ILE A 60 0.53 -2.87 10.43
CA ILE A 60 1.38 -1.79 10.95
C ILE A 60 0.96 -0.46 10.29
N ARG A 61 0.73 -0.48 8.98
CA ARG A 61 0.29 0.73 8.27
C ARG A 61 -1.11 1.18 8.70
N ALA A 62 -2.06 0.27 8.88
CA ALA A 62 -3.40 0.59 9.37
C ALA A 62 -3.36 1.23 10.77
N GLU A 63 -2.50 0.75 11.66
CA GLU A 63 -2.27 1.36 12.98
C GLU A 63 -1.74 2.79 12.86
N GLN A 64 -0.69 2.99 12.05
CA GLN A 64 -0.15 4.34 11.79
C GLN A 64 -1.20 5.29 11.20
N LEU A 65 -2.02 4.81 10.26
CA LEU A 65 -3.08 5.59 9.65
C LEU A 65 -4.17 5.95 10.66
N ARG A 66 -4.55 5.03 11.54
CA ARG A 66 -5.49 5.31 12.63
C ARG A 66 -4.95 6.38 13.57
N THR A 67 -3.65 6.35 13.88
CA THR A 67 -2.99 7.40 14.68
C THR A 67 -2.95 8.74 13.93
N GLN A 68 -2.67 8.74 12.63
CA GLN A 68 -2.48 9.95 11.82
C GLN A 68 -3.79 10.63 11.41
N LEU A 69 -4.81 9.84 11.07
CA LEU A 69 -6.07 10.30 10.47
C LEU A 69 -7.26 10.25 11.45
N GLY A 70 -7.09 9.59 12.60
CA GLY A 70 -8.12 9.46 13.62
C GLY A 70 -8.93 8.16 13.55
N PRO A 71 -9.76 7.91 14.59
CA PRO A 71 -10.52 6.66 14.73
C PRO A 71 -11.56 6.45 13.62
N ASP A 72 -12.10 7.52 13.05
CA ASP A 72 -13.18 7.47 12.05
C ASP A 72 -12.69 7.49 10.60
N ALA A 73 -11.36 7.49 10.37
CA ALA A 73 -10.83 7.50 9.01
C ALA A 73 -11.36 6.31 8.18
N LYS A 74 -11.70 6.55 6.91
CA LYS A 74 -12.17 5.47 6.03
C LYS A 74 -10.96 4.71 5.50
N ILE A 75 -10.67 3.55 6.10
CA ILE A 75 -9.58 2.67 5.67
C ILE A 75 -10.18 1.38 5.12
N THR A 76 -9.86 1.09 3.85
CA THR A 76 -10.26 -0.14 3.18
C THR A 76 -9.07 -1.03 2.95
N TRP A 77 -9.22 -2.32 3.26
CA TRP A 77 -8.31 -3.38 2.85
C TRP A 77 -8.91 -4.15 1.68
N LEU A 78 -8.20 -4.18 0.56
CA LEU A 78 -8.45 -5.12 -0.53
C LEU A 78 -7.44 -6.27 -0.36
N VAL A 79 -7.91 -7.47 -0.01
CA VAL A 79 -7.04 -8.62 0.26
C VAL A 79 -7.27 -9.72 -0.75
N TYR A 80 -6.19 -10.22 -1.37
CA TYR A 80 -6.27 -11.36 -2.29
C TYR A 80 -6.54 -12.65 -1.51
N LYS A 81 -7.81 -13.10 -1.51
CA LYS A 81 -8.28 -14.15 -0.58
C LYS A 81 -7.66 -15.51 -0.85
N GLN A 82 -7.51 -15.87 -2.13
CA GLN A 82 -7.17 -17.24 -2.52
C GLN A 82 -5.80 -17.66 -1.99
N GLY A 83 -4.79 -16.78 -2.01
CA GLY A 83 -3.46 -17.11 -1.50
C GLY A 83 -3.45 -17.47 -0.01
N TYR A 84 -4.31 -16.85 0.79
CA TYR A 84 -4.44 -17.20 2.21
C TYR A 84 -5.21 -18.50 2.44
N LEU A 85 -6.22 -18.79 1.60
CA LEU A 85 -6.90 -20.09 1.62
C LEU A 85 -5.94 -21.23 1.25
N ASP A 86 -5.09 -21.03 0.25
CA ASP A 86 -4.14 -22.04 -0.23
C ASP A 86 -2.98 -22.27 0.77
N ARG A 87 -2.58 -21.20 1.48
CA ARG A 87 -1.52 -21.26 2.50
C ARG A 87 -2.02 -21.85 3.84
N ALA A 88 -3.29 -21.63 4.21
CA ALA A 88 -3.84 -22.03 5.50
C ALA A 88 -3.63 -23.53 5.88
N PRO A 89 -3.82 -24.51 4.97
CA PRO A 89 -3.56 -25.92 5.28
C PRO A 89 -2.11 -26.23 5.66
N GLN A 90 -1.15 -25.49 5.12
CA GLN A 90 0.29 -25.66 5.41
C GLN A 90 0.68 -25.02 6.74
N GLU A 91 -0.08 -24.02 7.20
CA GLU A 91 0.11 -23.35 8.50
C GLU A 91 -0.69 -24.01 9.62
N HIS A 92 -1.64 -24.89 9.29
CA HIS A 92 -2.59 -25.50 10.24
C HIS A 92 -3.37 -24.46 11.08
N GLN A 93 -3.71 -23.32 10.47
CA GLN A 93 -4.37 -22.18 11.13
C GLN A 93 -5.43 -21.54 10.23
N ASP A 94 -6.47 -20.97 10.83
CA ASP A 94 -7.47 -20.17 10.11
C ASP A 94 -6.94 -18.77 9.80
N LEU A 95 -6.21 -18.66 8.69
CA LEU A 95 -5.63 -17.38 8.26
C LEU A 95 -6.69 -16.33 7.92
N ILE A 96 -7.85 -16.74 7.42
CA ILE A 96 -8.95 -15.83 7.10
C ILE A 96 -9.55 -15.26 8.40
N GLY A 97 -9.75 -16.10 9.41
CA GLY A 97 -10.14 -15.67 10.75
C GLY A 97 -9.15 -14.68 11.35
N LEU A 98 -7.84 -14.93 11.21
CA LEU A 98 -6.80 -14.01 11.68
C LEU A 98 -6.86 -12.66 10.96
N ILE A 99 -7.04 -12.64 9.63
CA ILE A 99 -7.20 -11.38 8.87
C ILE A 99 -8.46 -10.63 9.31
N ASN A 100 -9.57 -11.34 9.50
CA ASN A 100 -10.82 -10.74 10.00
C ASN A 100 -10.63 -10.14 11.40
N SER A 101 -9.83 -10.75 12.28
CA SER A 101 -9.53 -10.19 13.59
C SER A 101 -8.81 -8.82 13.51
N VAL A 102 -7.96 -8.64 12.49
CA VAL A 102 -7.29 -7.35 12.23
C VAL A 102 -8.30 -6.31 11.75
N ARG A 103 -9.20 -6.69 10.83
CA ARG A 103 -10.33 -5.84 10.41
C ARG A 103 -11.12 -5.34 11.62
N ASP A 104 -11.49 -6.24 12.52
CA ASP A 104 -12.31 -5.91 13.69
C ASP A 104 -11.55 -4.99 14.66
N LYS A 105 -10.27 -5.29 14.91
CA LYS A 105 -9.43 -4.49 15.81
C LYS A 105 -9.25 -3.04 15.35
N PHE A 106 -9.15 -2.81 14.04
CA PHE A 106 -8.87 -1.49 13.46
C PHE A 106 -10.06 -0.86 12.74
N ASN A 107 -11.26 -1.44 12.85
CA ASN A 107 -12.49 -1.00 12.19
C ASN A 107 -12.25 -0.72 10.69
N LEU A 108 -11.76 -1.75 9.98
CA LEU A 108 -11.45 -1.65 8.56
C LEU A 108 -12.65 -2.07 7.71
N ASN A 109 -12.82 -1.45 6.55
CA ASN A 109 -13.64 -2.04 5.50
C ASN A 109 -12.81 -3.11 4.79
N LEU A 110 -13.13 -4.39 4.97
CA LEU A 110 -12.38 -5.49 4.36
C LEU A 110 -13.14 -6.03 3.16
N VAL A 111 -12.50 -5.98 1.99
CA VAL A 111 -12.98 -6.54 0.74
C VAL A 111 -11.99 -7.60 0.28
N TYR A 112 -12.50 -8.82 0.12
CA TYR A 112 -11.73 -9.89 -0.51
C TYR A 112 -11.89 -9.81 -2.02
N PHE A 113 -10.78 -9.88 -2.76
CA PHE A 113 -10.80 -9.88 -4.23
C PHE A 113 -10.08 -11.10 -4.80
N HIS A 114 -10.38 -11.42 -6.07
CA HIS A 114 -9.87 -12.62 -6.75
C HIS A 114 -9.15 -12.34 -8.08
N ALA A 115 -9.24 -11.13 -8.62
CA ALA A 115 -8.55 -10.73 -9.85
C ALA A 115 -8.11 -9.25 -9.83
N GLY A 116 -7.10 -8.90 -10.62
CA GLY A 116 -6.65 -7.50 -10.73
C GLY A 116 -7.72 -6.54 -11.26
N SER A 117 -8.67 -7.02 -12.07
CA SER A 117 -9.81 -6.24 -12.53
C SER A 117 -10.73 -5.81 -11.37
N GLU A 118 -10.86 -6.62 -10.32
CA GLU A 118 -11.67 -6.27 -9.14
C GLU A 118 -11.03 -5.13 -8.33
N VAL A 119 -9.69 -5.04 -8.31
CA VAL A 119 -9.00 -3.88 -7.73
C VAL A 119 -9.37 -2.61 -8.50
N ILE A 120 -9.29 -2.63 -9.83
CA ILE A 120 -9.70 -1.49 -10.67
C ILE A 120 -11.17 -1.14 -10.42
N ASN A 121 -12.05 -2.14 -10.41
CA ASN A 121 -13.48 -1.94 -10.16
C ASN A 121 -13.73 -1.31 -8.79
N TYR A 122 -13.01 -1.72 -7.74
CA TYR A 122 -13.14 -1.10 -6.43
C TYR A 122 -12.64 0.36 -6.43
N LEU A 123 -11.51 0.63 -7.09
CA LEU A 123 -11.01 2.00 -7.20
C LEU A 123 -12.02 2.90 -7.91
N ASN A 124 -12.64 2.40 -8.99
CA ASN A 124 -13.59 3.19 -9.77
C ASN A 124 -14.98 3.33 -9.13
N SER A 125 -15.47 2.28 -8.46
CA SER A 125 -16.88 2.21 -8.03
C SER A 125 -17.12 1.53 -6.68
N GLY A 126 -16.08 1.25 -5.90
CA GLY A 126 -16.21 0.68 -4.56
C GLY A 126 -16.79 1.66 -3.52
N GLN A 127 -16.77 2.96 -3.82
CA GLN A 127 -17.40 4.04 -3.06
C GLN A 127 -18.02 5.05 -4.03
N PRO A 128 -18.97 5.90 -3.59
CA PRO A 128 -19.45 7.03 -4.39
C PRO A 128 -18.31 8.05 -4.63
N ARG A 129 -17.56 7.91 -5.73
CA ARG A 129 -16.33 8.69 -5.98
C ARG A 129 -16.52 10.18 -6.15
N ASP A 130 -17.73 10.65 -6.45
CA ASP A 130 -18.05 12.08 -6.43
C ASP A 130 -18.10 12.67 -5.01
N GLN A 131 -18.22 11.82 -3.98
CA GLN A 131 -18.30 12.23 -2.57
C GLN A 131 -17.10 11.76 -1.75
N THR A 132 -16.59 10.55 -2.01
CA THR A 132 -15.45 9.96 -1.30
C THR A 132 -14.35 9.60 -2.30
N LYS A 133 -13.40 10.52 -2.46
CA LYS A 133 -12.19 10.33 -3.26
C LYS A 133 -11.20 9.40 -2.56
N ILE A 134 -10.29 8.81 -3.33
CA ILE A 134 -9.14 8.06 -2.83
C ILE A 134 -8.07 9.08 -2.39
N ALA A 135 -7.91 9.22 -1.07
CA ALA A 135 -6.90 10.07 -0.46
C ALA A 135 -5.55 9.36 -0.31
N GLY A 136 -5.57 8.03 -0.20
CA GLY A 136 -4.38 7.21 -0.14
C GLY A 136 -4.55 5.87 -0.84
N PHE A 137 -3.50 5.40 -1.50
CA PHE A 137 -3.43 4.05 -2.07
C PHE A 137 -2.09 3.42 -1.75
N GLU A 138 -2.08 2.26 -1.10
CA GLU A 138 -0.86 1.54 -0.79
C GLU A 138 -0.92 0.08 -1.19
N TYR A 139 0.16 -0.45 -1.76
CA TYR A 139 0.27 -1.86 -2.14
C TYR A 139 1.33 -2.59 -1.31
N PHE A 140 0.94 -3.73 -0.73
CA PHE A 140 1.80 -4.67 -0.01
C PHE A 140 1.69 -6.05 -0.65
N GLY A 141 2.76 -6.51 -1.29
CA GLY A 141 2.79 -7.81 -1.96
C GLY A 141 4.01 -7.95 -2.85
N HIS A 142 4.08 -9.08 -3.55
CA HIS A 142 5.08 -9.35 -4.57
C HIS A 142 4.90 -8.41 -5.77
N SER A 143 5.99 -7.95 -6.35
CA SER A 143 5.92 -7.16 -7.57
C SER A 143 7.20 -7.26 -8.37
N ASN A 144 7.09 -6.83 -9.62
CA ASN A 144 8.22 -6.50 -10.47
C ASN A 144 8.03 -5.08 -11.02
N ARG A 145 8.85 -4.68 -12.00
CA ARG A 145 8.75 -3.34 -12.59
C ARG A 145 7.39 -3.00 -13.20
N ALA A 146 6.60 -3.99 -13.61
CA ALA A 146 5.40 -3.84 -14.42
C ALA A 146 4.11 -4.35 -13.77
N CYS A 147 4.18 -5.14 -12.69
CA CYS A 147 3.01 -5.77 -12.08
C CYS A 147 2.99 -5.65 -10.57
N PHE A 148 1.80 -5.40 -10.01
CA PHE A 148 1.44 -5.93 -8.69
C PHE A 148 1.01 -7.38 -8.86
N MET A 149 1.65 -8.30 -8.13
CA MET A 149 1.48 -9.75 -8.31
C MET A 149 0.73 -10.28 -7.08
N PHE A 150 -0.52 -10.68 -7.26
CA PHE A 150 -1.41 -10.99 -6.14
C PHE A 150 -1.29 -12.44 -5.66
N ASP A 151 -0.77 -13.35 -6.49
CA ASP A 151 -0.70 -14.79 -6.19
C ASP A 151 0.68 -15.39 -6.53
N TYR A 152 1.75 -14.60 -6.43
CA TYR A 152 3.09 -15.06 -6.79
C TYR A 152 3.55 -16.24 -5.93
N SER A 153 3.90 -17.33 -6.61
CA SER A 153 4.17 -18.64 -6.01
C SER A 153 3.03 -19.15 -5.13
N SER A 154 1.77 -18.79 -5.40
CA SER A 154 0.59 -19.34 -4.72
C SER A 154 0.04 -20.60 -5.39
N ASN A 155 0.42 -20.85 -6.65
CA ASN A 155 -0.08 -21.98 -7.44
C ASN A 155 1.06 -22.69 -8.19
N ILE A 156 1.94 -21.91 -8.82
CA ILE A 156 3.10 -22.36 -9.59
C ILE A 156 4.34 -21.68 -9.01
N ASP A 157 5.41 -22.45 -8.75
CA ASP A 157 6.65 -21.89 -8.24
C ASP A 157 7.20 -20.78 -9.15
N SER A 158 7.57 -19.65 -8.55
CA SER A 158 8.19 -18.49 -9.19
C SER A 158 7.37 -17.90 -10.34
N ALA A 159 6.03 -18.05 -10.28
CA ALA A 159 5.09 -17.51 -11.26
C ALA A 159 3.83 -16.95 -10.58
N CYS A 160 3.03 -16.20 -11.35
CA CYS A 160 1.83 -15.51 -10.91
C CYS A 160 0.73 -15.67 -11.96
N LYS A 161 -0.50 -15.95 -11.52
CA LYS A 161 -1.69 -16.12 -12.38
C LYS A 161 -2.70 -14.97 -12.21
N SER A 162 -2.56 -14.18 -11.15
CA SER A 162 -3.40 -13.01 -10.86
C SER A 162 -2.53 -11.80 -10.55
N TRP A 163 -2.57 -10.79 -11.41
CA TRP A 163 -1.79 -9.57 -11.30
C TRP A 163 -2.59 -8.35 -11.77
N LEU A 164 -2.09 -7.17 -11.44
CA LEU A 164 -2.48 -5.91 -12.08
C LEU A 164 -1.29 -5.38 -12.86
N HIS A 165 -1.37 -5.44 -14.19
CA HIS A 165 -0.27 -5.00 -15.06
C HIS A 165 -0.36 -3.48 -15.30
N GLU A 166 0.79 -2.83 -15.43
CA GLU A 166 0.90 -1.39 -15.63
C GLU A 166 0.21 -0.85 -16.90
N SER A 167 -0.07 -1.72 -17.88
CA SER A 167 -0.87 -1.36 -19.08
C SER A 167 -2.36 -1.22 -18.80
N GLU A 168 -2.84 -1.78 -17.69
CA GLU A 168 -4.25 -1.74 -17.31
C GLU A 168 -4.59 -0.53 -16.44
N LEU A 169 -3.57 0.21 -15.97
CA LEU A 169 -3.75 1.38 -15.12
C LEU A 169 -4.61 2.46 -15.79
N THR A 170 -4.64 2.53 -17.13
CA THR A 170 -5.50 3.47 -17.86
C THR A 170 -6.99 3.19 -17.72
N LYS A 171 -7.37 2.03 -17.16
CA LYS A 171 -8.75 1.69 -16.80
C LYS A 171 -9.18 2.32 -15.47
N ILE A 172 -8.25 2.86 -14.69
CA ILE A 172 -8.54 3.60 -13.45
C ILE A 172 -8.96 5.03 -13.81
N ASP A 173 -10.09 5.49 -13.31
CA ASP A 173 -10.51 6.88 -13.54
C ASP A 173 -9.70 7.83 -12.65
N ARG A 174 -8.88 8.67 -13.28
CA ARG A 174 -8.06 9.68 -12.60
C ARG A 174 -8.87 10.60 -11.68
N ARG A 175 -10.14 10.83 -11.98
CA ARG A 175 -11.01 11.71 -11.19
C ARG A 175 -11.31 11.13 -9.82
N ASP A 176 -11.06 9.85 -9.60
CA ASP A 176 -11.38 9.18 -8.33
C ASP A 176 -10.35 9.46 -7.24
N PHE A 177 -9.17 9.94 -7.61
CA PHE A 177 -8.12 10.35 -6.67
C PHE A 177 -8.34 11.78 -6.19
N ALA A 178 -8.13 11.98 -4.90
CA ALA A 178 -8.09 13.31 -4.32
C ALA A 178 -6.86 14.06 -4.82
N ARG A 179 -6.96 15.39 -4.92
CA ARG A 179 -5.78 16.22 -5.22
C ARG A 179 -4.75 16.03 -4.10
N GLY A 180 -3.53 15.65 -4.47
CA GLY A 180 -2.45 15.38 -3.51
C GLY A 180 -2.55 14.01 -2.83
N ALA A 181 -3.32 13.07 -3.40
CA ALA A 181 -3.42 11.71 -2.87
C ALA A 181 -2.04 11.05 -2.70
N TYR A 182 -1.85 10.37 -1.57
CA TYR A 182 -0.63 9.63 -1.27
C TYR A 182 -0.68 8.25 -1.92
N VAL A 183 0.27 7.93 -2.80
CA VAL A 183 0.32 6.61 -3.45
C VAL A 183 1.68 5.98 -3.25
N LYS A 184 1.72 4.75 -2.73
CA LYS A 184 2.97 4.01 -2.54
C LYS A 184 2.82 2.52 -2.80
N SER A 185 3.73 1.96 -3.57
CA SER A 185 3.95 0.52 -3.60
C SER A 185 5.15 0.17 -2.73
N TRP A 186 4.96 -0.82 -1.84
CA TRP A 186 6.02 -1.35 -0.97
C TRP A 186 6.71 -2.60 -1.56
N GLY A 187 6.26 -3.04 -2.73
CA GLY A 187 6.86 -4.18 -3.43
C GLY A 187 8.12 -3.80 -4.22
N CYS A 188 8.90 -4.82 -4.56
CA CYS A 188 10.14 -4.70 -5.32
C CYS A 188 9.93 -4.06 -6.71
N HIS A 189 10.93 -3.29 -7.17
CA HIS A 189 11.11 -2.83 -8.55
C HIS A 189 10.01 -1.94 -9.16
N THR A 190 8.92 -1.63 -8.47
CA THR A 190 7.79 -0.86 -9.02
C THR A 190 8.13 0.57 -9.46
N GLY A 191 9.21 1.14 -8.89
CA GLY A 191 9.76 2.44 -9.28
C GLY A 191 10.45 2.44 -10.64
N GLU A 192 10.79 1.27 -11.19
CA GLU A 192 11.54 1.14 -12.45
C GLU A 192 10.66 1.32 -13.69
N SER A 193 9.33 1.15 -13.58
CA SER A 193 8.39 1.44 -14.67
C SER A 193 6.99 1.82 -14.17
N MET A 194 6.43 1.02 -13.25
CA MET A 194 5.04 1.16 -12.81
C MET A 194 4.72 2.54 -12.24
N SER A 195 5.61 3.17 -11.47
CA SER A 195 5.43 4.55 -10.96
C SER A 195 5.15 5.57 -12.07
N LYS A 196 5.93 5.53 -13.16
CA LYS A 196 5.76 6.43 -14.30
C LYS A 196 4.45 6.18 -15.04
N LYS A 197 4.06 4.91 -15.21
CA LYS A 197 2.80 4.56 -15.87
C LYS A 197 1.58 4.89 -15.01
N TRP A 198 1.69 4.73 -13.69
CA TRP A 198 0.68 5.15 -12.74
C TRP A 198 0.39 6.64 -12.87
N TYR A 199 1.42 7.49 -12.82
CA TYR A 199 1.25 8.93 -13.00
C TYR A 199 0.58 9.29 -14.33
N ARG A 200 0.97 8.65 -15.43
CA ARG A 200 0.35 8.87 -16.75
C ARG A 200 -1.14 8.50 -16.78
N ALA A 201 -1.53 7.45 -16.07
CA ALA A 201 -2.91 7.00 -16.03
C ALA A 201 -3.78 7.86 -15.11
N THR A 202 -3.32 8.05 -13.86
CA THR A 202 -4.12 8.59 -12.76
C THR A 202 -3.85 10.07 -12.47
N GLY A 203 -2.75 10.63 -12.96
CA GLY A 203 -2.30 11.99 -12.60
C GLY A 203 -1.69 12.11 -11.20
N THR A 204 -1.58 11.01 -10.45
CA THR A 204 -1.03 10.98 -9.09
C THR A 204 0.36 10.34 -9.09
N HIS A 205 1.31 10.84 -8.32
CA HIS A 205 2.63 10.24 -8.21
C HIS A 205 2.61 9.01 -7.30
N MET A 206 3.09 7.88 -7.81
CA MET A 206 3.28 6.66 -7.01
C MET A 206 4.73 6.51 -6.60
N ILE A 207 4.97 6.46 -5.29
CA ILE A 207 6.26 6.08 -4.74
C ILE A 207 6.47 4.58 -4.95
N GLY A 208 7.55 4.20 -5.63
CA GLY A 208 7.92 2.80 -5.89
C GLY A 208 9.41 2.54 -5.64
N ALA A 209 9.78 1.28 -5.45
CA ALA A 209 11.16 0.88 -5.22
C ALA A 209 11.93 0.73 -6.54
N ILE A 210 13.16 1.25 -6.61
CA ILE A 210 14.21 0.72 -7.48
C ILE A 210 14.97 -0.33 -6.67
N GLY A 211 15.03 -1.57 -7.16
CA GLY A 211 15.59 -2.70 -6.43
C GLY A 211 14.60 -3.47 -5.55
N LYS A 212 15.14 -4.38 -4.73
CA LYS A 212 14.40 -5.29 -3.86
C LYS A 212 14.01 -4.62 -2.56
N THR A 213 12.82 -4.97 -2.08
CA THR A 213 12.34 -4.66 -0.74
C THR A 213 12.30 -5.92 0.12
N GLN A 214 12.40 -5.75 1.43
CA GLN A 214 12.27 -6.80 2.42
C GLN A 214 11.14 -6.45 3.37
N PHE A 215 10.19 -7.38 3.55
CA PHE A 215 9.14 -7.26 4.54
C PHE A 215 9.69 -7.63 5.92
N MET A 216 9.38 -6.80 6.90
CA MET A 216 9.89 -6.86 8.27
C MET A 216 8.78 -7.21 9.25
N MET A 217 9.16 -7.68 10.44
CA MET A 217 8.20 -8.08 11.48
C MET A 217 7.63 -6.89 12.27
N GLU A 218 8.44 -5.85 12.46
CA GLU A 218 8.16 -4.75 13.39
C GLU A 218 8.08 -3.38 12.71
N GLU A 219 8.36 -3.31 11.42
CA GLU A 219 8.37 -2.07 10.65
C GLU A 219 7.83 -2.28 9.23
N LEU A 220 7.65 -1.17 8.51
CA LEU A 220 7.28 -1.21 7.09
C LEU A 220 8.45 -1.69 6.23
N PRO A 221 8.20 -2.20 5.02
CA PRO A 221 9.25 -2.79 4.19
C PRO A 221 10.42 -1.85 3.90
N ILE A 222 11.64 -2.39 3.98
CA ILE A 222 12.90 -1.67 3.75
C ILE A 222 13.50 -2.02 2.38
N LEU A 223 14.41 -1.19 1.87
CA LEU A 223 15.20 -1.49 0.67
C LEU A 223 16.44 -2.30 1.05
N ILE A 224 16.73 -3.35 0.29
CA ILE A 224 17.89 -4.23 0.56
C ILE A 224 18.88 -4.31 -0.60
N SER A 225 18.54 -3.79 -1.77
CA SER A 225 19.47 -3.70 -2.89
C SER A 225 20.51 -2.61 -2.68
N GLU A 226 21.75 -2.89 -3.07
CA GLU A 226 22.77 -1.86 -3.22
C GLU A 226 22.29 -0.78 -4.21
N GLY A 227 22.36 0.50 -3.81
CA GLY A 227 21.82 1.62 -4.59
C GLY A 227 20.29 1.67 -4.67
N GLY A 228 19.57 0.82 -3.93
CA GLY A 228 18.11 0.83 -3.86
C GLY A 228 17.59 2.16 -3.32
N LYS A 229 16.48 2.65 -3.90
CA LYS A 229 15.85 3.92 -3.48
C LYS A 229 14.37 3.95 -3.82
N TRP A 230 13.64 4.77 -3.08
CA TRP A 230 12.25 5.11 -3.38
C TRP A 230 12.21 6.27 -4.39
N VAL A 231 11.41 6.13 -5.45
CA VAL A 231 11.24 7.13 -6.53
C VAL A 231 9.77 7.36 -6.83
N ASN A 232 9.41 8.49 -7.44
CA ASN A 232 8.04 8.82 -7.82
C ASN A 232 7.95 9.53 -9.19
#